data_AF-A0A662HL21-F1
#
_entry.id   AF-A0A662HL21-F1
#
_cell.length_a   1.000
_cell.length_b   1.000
_cell.length_c   1.000
_cell.angle_alpha   90.00
_cell.angle_beta   90.00
_cell.angle_gamma   90.00
#
_symmetry.space_group_name_H-M   'P 1'
#
loop_
_entity.id
_entity.type
_entity.pdbx_description
1 polymer ?
#
loop_
_entity_poly.entity_id
_entity_poly.type
_entity_poly.pdbx_seq_one_letter_code
_entity_poly.pdbx_strand_id
1 'polypeptide(L)'
;MEASLRDLLFEAEGEGRRAATLLQTDEGGGVYSRAYLSKLRRAIGLLRRLEDEAFALIGEHVEWEARWEWEQSVADEGSRLNDADSLLKHVPAGDYALAAKCSLDGSACEPDLEDIVEEAREADFWSPVEGLIEAEEEGEEGYAEWWERTMERAGRLLEEVLRGARERVEGPSYRAALAAAKAASKLREALEALCYSDFRDRTLSVASRAACVLRGLAEEVGGTAAVGGRLRVFLNPRVRVRGEHVEAFKRAGEALGRRIGFVLPDLKPGSEASAAIVLNDLANYVHVMGEEMVKRGARATGFRRRGRCYIETGSDRLLEELCIAWDKATSLSASEYIAADAQALSGMVRGRTAQIRLGNARGHAAEVEKLDGRARLKYYDYDGDVRAVMETLLEDLAGCACEDKPEVPVLLCECPLESREDAVKLGAALSRATTMDIRIM
;
A
#
# COMPACT_ATOMS: atom_id res chain seq x y z
N MET A 1 0.81 19.80 -15.43
CA MET A 1 2.23 19.41 -15.57
C MET A 1 2.37 17.99 -15.04
N GLU A 2 2.62 17.04 -15.94
CA GLU A 2 2.97 15.66 -15.59
C GLU A 2 4.32 15.67 -14.86
N ALA A 3 4.40 15.04 -13.68
CA ALA A 3 5.67 14.87 -13.00
C ALA A 3 6.41 13.70 -13.65
N SER A 4 7.53 14.01 -14.30
CA SER A 4 8.38 13.00 -14.92
C SER A 4 9.12 12.18 -13.85
N LEU A 5 9.60 10.98 -14.18
CA LEU A 5 10.46 10.17 -13.28
C LEU A 5 11.54 11.05 -12.64
N ARG A 6 12.16 11.90 -13.45
CA ARG A 6 13.21 12.83 -13.05
C ARG A 6 12.76 13.74 -11.91
N ASP A 7 11.56 14.28 -11.97
CA ASP A 7 11.06 15.21 -10.95
C ASP A 7 10.83 14.47 -9.61
N LEU A 8 10.36 13.22 -9.67
CA LEU A 8 10.29 12.33 -8.51
C LEU A 8 11.68 12.06 -7.89
N LEU A 9 12.72 11.83 -8.71
CA LEU A 9 14.08 11.59 -8.21
C LEU A 9 14.66 12.81 -7.49
N PHE A 10 14.50 14.02 -8.06
CA PHE A 10 15.01 15.24 -7.44
C PHE A 10 14.20 15.67 -6.22
N GLU A 11 12.89 15.42 -6.19
CA GLU A 11 12.07 15.62 -4.99
C GLU A 11 12.56 14.69 -3.86
N ALA A 12 12.71 13.39 -4.16
CA ALA A 12 13.16 12.40 -3.19
C ALA A 12 14.60 12.67 -2.69
N GLU A 13 15.50 13.12 -3.57
CA GLU A 13 16.82 13.59 -3.16
C GLU A 13 16.72 14.74 -2.16
N GLY A 14 15.98 15.79 -2.51
CA GLY A 14 15.87 16.99 -1.68
C GLY A 14 15.36 16.67 -0.28
N GLU A 15 14.33 15.83 -0.18
CA GLU A 15 13.83 15.32 1.10
C GLU A 15 14.87 14.48 1.85
N GLY A 16 15.52 13.54 1.15
CA GLY A 16 16.56 12.68 1.71
C GLY A 16 17.72 13.44 2.35
N ARG A 17 18.26 14.44 1.64
CA ARG A 17 19.35 15.28 2.16
C ARG A 17 18.91 16.15 3.34
N ARG A 18 17.75 16.79 3.25
CA ARG A 18 17.22 17.62 4.35
C ARG A 18 17.02 16.80 5.62
N ALA A 19 16.42 15.62 5.49
CA ALA A 19 16.20 14.72 6.61
C ALA A 19 17.50 14.17 7.19
N ALA A 20 18.48 13.82 6.35
CA ALA A 20 19.80 13.38 6.79
C ALA A 20 20.53 14.46 7.59
N THR A 21 20.56 15.70 7.10
CA THR A 21 21.13 16.84 7.83
C THR A 21 20.42 17.06 9.14
N LEU A 22 19.08 17.05 9.13
CA LEU A 22 18.28 17.26 10.34
C LEU A 22 18.61 16.21 11.40
N LEU A 23 18.67 14.92 11.04
CA LEU A 23 19.06 13.84 11.95
C LEU A 23 20.49 13.97 12.48
N GLN A 24 21.42 14.51 11.69
CA GLN A 24 22.82 14.69 12.13
C GLN A 24 22.97 15.83 13.13
N THR A 25 22.14 16.86 13.02
CA THR A 25 22.17 18.05 13.89
C THR A 25 21.15 17.99 15.02
N ASP A 26 20.35 16.92 15.08
CA ASP A 26 19.30 16.76 16.09
C ASP A 26 19.89 16.44 17.46
N GLU A 27 19.40 17.11 18.49
CA GLU A 27 19.84 16.93 19.88
C GLU A 27 19.05 15.84 20.62
N GLY A 28 18.08 15.20 19.97
CA GLY A 28 17.24 14.17 20.55
C GLY A 28 16.00 14.70 21.28
N GLY A 29 15.51 13.89 22.22
CA GLY A 29 14.44 14.26 23.14
C GLY A 29 13.05 13.74 22.78
N GLY A 30 12.92 12.89 21.75
CA GLY A 30 11.68 12.15 21.49
C GLY A 30 11.63 10.87 22.32
N VAL A 31 10.41 10.46 22.72
CA VAL A 31 10.16 9.20 23.42
C VAL A 31 9.20 8.36 22.58
N TYR A 32 9.57 7.13 22.27
CA TYR A 32 8.89 6.29 21.28
C TYR A 32 8.49 4.94 21.88
N SER A 33 7.55 4.28 21.23
CA SER A 33 7.29 2.85 21.39
C SER A 33 8.24 2.02 20.52
N ARG A 34 8.37 0.72 20.79
CA ARG A 34 8.93 -0.23 19.82
C ARG A 34 7.83 -0.82 18.96
N ALA A 35 8.14 -1.13 17.70
CA ALA A 35 7.21 -1.78 16.78
C ALA A 35 7.75 -3.11 16.29
N TYR A 36 7.04 -4.19 16.55
CA TYR A 36 7.35 -5.51 16.00
C TYR A 36 6.38 -5.86 14.85
N LEU A 37 6.39 -5.07 13.77
CA LEU A 37 5.41 -5.23 12.68
C LEU A 37 5.56 -6.58 11.96
N SER A 38 6.73 -7.20 12.01
CA SER A 38 6.91 -8.56 11.48
C SER A 38 6.06 -9.59 12.23
N LYS A 39 5.94 -9.44 13.56
CA LYS A 39 5.08 -10.26 14.41
C LYS A 39 3.62 -9.90 14.25
N LEU A 40 3.30 -8.60 14.16
CA LEU A 40 1.95 -8.15 13.86
C LEU A 40 1.44 -8.78 12.55
N ARG A 41 2.22 -8.70 11.46
CA ARG A 41 1.84 -9.33 10.18
C ARG A 41 1.60 -10.82 10.30
N ARG A 42 2.42 -11.53 11.09
CA ARG A 42 2.23 -12.96 11.34
C ARG A 42 0.95 -13.25 12.12
N ALA A 43 0.65 -12.44 13.14
CA ALA A 43 -0.56 -12.59 13.94
C ALA A 43 -1.81 -12.32 13.10
N ILE A 44 -1.85 -11.19 12.40
CA ILE A 44 -2.95 -10.83 11.50
C ILE A 44 -3.14 -11.89 10.41
N GLY A 45 -2.06 -12.44 9.84
CA GLY A 45 -2.15 -13.53 8.88
C GLY A 45 -2.69 -14.85 9.43
N LEU A 46 -2.59 -15.11 10.74
CA LEU A 46 -3.24 -16.25 11.39
C LEU A 46 -4.72 -15.95 11.63
N LEU A 47 -5.06 -14.75 12.09
CA LEU A 47 -6.43 -14.32 12.32
C LEU A 47 -7.25 -14.27 11.02
N ARG A 48 -6.70 -13.73 9.93
CA ARG A 48 -7.33 -13.76 8.60
C ARG A 48 -7.54 -15.18 8.09
N ARG A 49 -6.68 -16.13 8.45
CA ARG A 49 -6.91 -17.55 8.11
C ARG A 49 -8.11 -18.13 8.84
N LEU A 50 -8.29 -17.78 10.12
CA LEU A 50 -9.45 -18.21 10.90
C LEU A 50 -10.74 -17.58 10.39
N GLU A 51 -10.68 -16.32 9.97
CA GLU A 51 -11.79 -15.66 9.29
C GLU A 51 -12.17 -16.39 7.99
N ASP A 52 -11.19 -16.66 7.11
CA ASP A 52 -11.41 -17.41 5.86
C ASP A 52 -12.05 -18.79 6.15
N GLU A 53 -11.59 -19.46 7.20
CA GLU A 53 -12.10 -20.77 7.62
C GLU A 53 -13.52 -20.67 8.20
N ALA A 54 -13.82 -19.63 8.98
CA ALA A 54 -15.16 -19.38 9.50
C ALA A 54 -16.17 -19.21 8.35
N PHE A 55 -15.81 -18.46 7.31
CA PHE A 55 -16.62 -18.31 6.11
C PHE A 55 -16.80 -19.64 5.36
N ALA A 56 -15.77 -20.50 5.31
CA ALA A 56 -15.88 -21.82 4.70
C ALA A 56 -16.87 -22.71 5.46
N LEU A 57 -16.77 -22.79 6.79
CA LEU A 57 -17.71 -23.55 7.63
C LEU A 57 -19.15 -23.07 7.46
N ILE A 58 -19.37 -21.76 7.43
CA ILE A 58 -20.70 -21.19 7.17
C ILE A 58 -21.21 -21.63 5.79
N GLY A 59 -20.34 -21.58 4.78
CA GLY A 59 -20.66 -22.01 3.42
C GLY A 59 -20.99 -23.49 3.28
N GLU A 60 -20.46 -24.34 4.17
CA GLU A 60 -20.67 -25.79 4.15
C GLU A 60 -21.87 -26.23 4.99
N HIS A 61 -22.05 -25.65 6.18
CA HIS A 61 -22.97 -26.16 7.20
C HIS A 61 -24.24 -25.31 7.40
N VAL A 62 -24.28 -24.08 6.89
CA VAL A 62 -25.42 -23.18 7.08
C VAL A 62 -26.24 -23.08 5.79
N GLU A 63 -27.56 -23.21 5.91
CA GLU A 63 -28.50 -23.02 4.81
C GLU A 63 -28.48 -21.58 4.30
N TRP A 64 -28.66 -21.40 2.99
CA TRP A 64 -28.43 -20.11 2.32
C TRP A 64 -29.26 -18.96 2.88
N GLU A 65 -30.49 -19.22 3.37
CA GLU A 65 -31.35 -18.20 3.98
C GLU A 65 -30.80 -17.63 5.30
N ALA A 66 -29.98 -18.40 6.01
CA ALA A 66 -29.45 -18.03 7.33
C ALA A 66 -27.98 -17.57 7.29
N ARG A 67 -27.25 -17.81 6.18
CA ARG A 67 -25.80 -17.51 6.07
C ARG A 67 -25.47 -16.06 6.39
N TRP A 68 -26.28 -15.12 5.92
CA TRP A 68 -26.04 -13.70 6.08
C TRP A 68 -25.75 -13.30 7.54
N GLU A 69 -26.51 -13.81 8.51
CA GLU A 69 -26.35 -13.44 9.91
C GLU A 69 -25.02 -13.94 10.50
N TRP A 70 -24.60 -15.14 10.10
CA TRP A 70 -23.33 -15.74 10.52
C TRP A 70 -22.15 -15.04 9.86
N GLU A 71 -22.25 -14.81 8.54
CA GLU A 71 -21.24 -14.09 7.76
C GLU A 71 -21.04 -12.67 8.28
N GLN A 72 -22.13 -12.00 8.68
CA GLN A 72 -22.08 -10.67 9.29
C GLN A 72 -21.33 -10.71 10.63
N SER A 73 -21.61 -11.69 11.49
CA SER A 73 -20.90 -11.82 12.78
C SER A 73 -19.40 -12.05 12.60
N VAL A 74 -19.01 -12.87 11.61
CA VAL A 74 -17.59 -13.11 11.28
C VAL A 74 -16.95 -11.84 10.69
N ALA A 75 -17.65 -11.13 9.81
CA ALA A 75 -17.18 -9.89 9.21
C ALA A 75 -17.00 -8.76 10.25
N ASP A 76 -17.87 -8.68 11.25
CA ASP A 76 -17.75 -7.73 12.35
C ASP A 76 -16.46 -7.97 13.16
N GLU A 77 -16.11 -9.23 13.42
CA GLU A 77 -14.84 -9.60 14.05
C GLU A 77 -13.64 -9.32 13.13
N GLY A 78 -13.77 -9.62 11.84
CA GLY A 78 -12.79 -9.25 10.80
C GLY A 78 -12.52 -7.75 10.71
N SER A 79 -13.52 -6.93 11.03
CA SER A 79 -13.40 -5.47 10.98
C SER A 79 -12.40 -4.90 11.99
N ARG A 80 -12.20 -5.60 13.13
CA ARG A 80 -11.22 -5.25 14.18
C ARG A 80 -9.77 -5.35 13.68
N LEU A 81 -9.54 -6.03 12.56
CA LEU A 81 -8.21 -6.19 11.95
C LEU A 81 -7.89 -5.07 10.95
N ASN A 82 -8.87 -4.21 10.61
CA ASN A 82 -8.76 -3.25 9.52
C ASN A 82 -7.62 -2.24 9.68
N ASP A 83 -7.44 -1.70 10.89
CA ASP A 83 -6.39 -0.72 11.15
C ASP A 83 -5.00 -1.36 11.09
N ALA A 84 -4.85 -2.59 11.58
CA ALA A 84 -3.61 -3.36 11.47
C ALA A 84 -3.28 -3.69 10.00
N ASP A 85 -4.26 -4.11 9.20
CA ASP A 85 -4.09 -4.35 7.77
C ASP A 85 -3.76 -3.08 7.00
N SER A 86 -4.47 -1.99 7.31
CA SER A 86 -4.21 -0.68 6.72
C SER A 86 -2.77 -0.24 7.01
N LEU A 87 -2.29 -0.42 8.24
CA LEU A 87 -0.91 -0.14 8.61
C LEU A 87 0.08 -0.97 7.77
N LEU A 88 -0.12 -2.29 7.72
CA LEU A 88 0.78 -3.24 7.05
C LEU A 88 0.79 -3.12 5.52
N LYS A 89 -0.23 -2.49 4.93
CA LYS A 89 -0.26 -2.14 3.49
C LYS A 89 0.67 -0.97 3.16
N HIS A 90 0.87 -0.03 4.10
CA HIS A 90 1.60 1.21 3.84
C HIS A 90 3.04 1.18 4.35
N VAL A 91 3.27 0.53 5.49
CA VAL A 91 4.59 0.37 6.10
C VAL A 91 5.08 -1.07 5.91
N PRO A 92 6.34 -1.28 5.45
CA PRO A 92 6.94 -2.60 5.41
C PRO A 92 6.83 -3.29 6.77
N ALA A 93 6.52 -4.59 6.77
CA ALA A 93 6.35 -5.39 7.98
C ALA A 93 7.70 -5.79 8.63
N GLY A 94 8.61 -4.83 8.77
CA GLY A 94 9.85 -4.95 9.51
C GLY A 94 9.67 -4.56 10.98
N ASP A 95 10.68 -4.86 11.79
CA ASP A 95 10.72 -4.36 13.17
C ASP A 95 11.38 -2.98 13.20
N TYR A 96 10.80 -2.06 13.95
CA TYR A 96 11.27 -0.69 14.09
C TYR A 96 11.60 -0.38 15.54
N ALA A 97 12.79 0.19 15.74
CA ALA A 97 13.28 0.61 17.04
C ALA A 97 12.44 1.73 17.65
N LEU A 98 11.87 2.60 16.80
CA LEU A 98 11.08 3.75 17.21
C LEU A 98 9.76 3.78 16.44
N ALA A 99 8.67 3.94 17.18
CA ALA A 99 7.34 4.18 16.66
C ALA A 99 6.60 5.25 17.46
N ALA A 100 5.83 6.08 16.74
CA ALA A 100 4.99 7.11 17.32
C ALA A 100 3.71 7.26 16.51
N LYS A 101 2.67 7.79 17.15
CA LYS A 101 1.52 8.36 16.46
C LYS A 101 1.56 9.87 16.57
N CYS A 102 1.20 10.54 15.48
CA CYS A 102 1.12 11.97 15.40
C CYS A 102 -0.27 12.42 14.91
N SER A 103 -0.60 13.68 15.13
CA SER A 103 -1.62 14.38 14.34
C SER A 103 -1.27 14.33 12.85
N LEU A 104 -2.27 14.43 11.96
CA LEU A 104 -2.06 14.31 10.51
C LEU A 104 -1.11 15.38 9.94
N ASP A 105 -1.07 16.55 10.56
CA ASP A 105 -0.14 17.64 10.24
C ASP A 105 1.28 17.43 10.86
N GLY A 106 1.43 16.46 11.76
CA GLY A 106 2.68 16.13 12.44
C GLY A 106 3.07 17.09 13.58
N SER A 107 2.14 17.95 14.04
CA SER A 107 2.42 18.95 15.07
C SER A 107 2.45 18.40 16.50
N ALA A 108 1.70 17.33 16.78
CA ALA A 108 1.66 16.67 18.08
C ALA A 108 1.93 15.17 17.90
N CYS A 109 2.92 14.63 18.62
CA CYS A 109 3.31 13.23 18.54
C CYS A 109 3.48 12.63 19.94
N GLU A 110 3.15 11.35 20.06
CA GLU A 110 3.30 10.56 21.28
C GLU A 110 3.69 9.10 20.95
N PRO A 111 4.35 8.38 21.88
CA PRO A 111 4.65 6.97 21.68
C PRO A 111 3.36 6.17 21.65
N ASP A 112 3.02 5.54 20.51
CA ASP A 112 1.86 4.65 20.49
C ASP A 112 1.78 3.71 19.28
N LEU A 113 1.45 2.46 19.61
CA LEU A 113 0.98 1.38 18.74
C LEU A 113 -0.09 0.51 19.45
N GLU A 114 -0.42 0.83 20.70
CA GLU A 114 -1.24 0.00 21.58
C GLU A 114 -2.65 -0.12 21.03
N ASP A 115 -3.24 0.99 20.58
CA ASP A 115 -4.61 1.03 20.02
C ASP A 115 -4.84 0.03 18.88
N ILE A 116 -3.95 -0.04 17.88
CA ILE A 116 -4.06 -0.98 16.75
C ILE A 116 -3.94 -2.44 17.22
N VAL A 117 -3.08 -2.69 18.20
CA VAL A 117 -2.80 -4.05 18.66
C VAL A 117 -3.89 -4.54 19.61
N GLU A 118 -4.40 -3.67 20.47
CA GLU A 118 -5.50 -3.97 21.39
C GLU A 118 -6.79 -4.27 20.62
N GLU A 119 -7.12 -3.49 19.58
CA GLU A 119 -8.27 -3.78 18.73
C GLU A 119 -8.16 -5.15 18.04
N ALA A 120 -6.99 -5.46 17.46
CA ALA A 120 -6.75 -6.76 16.83
C ALA A 120 -6.77 -7.95 17.81
N ARG A 121 -6.50 -7.71 19.11
CA ARG A 121 -6.56 -8.76 20.14
C ARG A 121 -7.98 -9.11 20.56
N GLU A 122 -8.91 -8.19 20.36
CA GLU A 122 -10.31 -8.42 20.67
C GLU A 122 -11.03 -9.24 19.60
N ALA A 123 -10.40 -9.48 18.44
CA ALA A 123 -10.95 -10.33 17.40
C ALA A 123 -11.12 -11.77 17.89
N ASP A 124 -12.36 -12.24 17.88
CA ASP A 124 -12.74 -13.59 18.28
C ASP A 124 -13.52 -14.30 17.18
N PHE A 125 -12.82 -15.11 16.39
CA PHE A 125 -13.44 -15.92 15.35
C PHE A 125 -14.04 -17.24 15.87
N TRP A 126 -13.84 -17.61 17.14
CA TRP A 126 -14.43 -18.84 17.69
C TRP A 126 -15.93 -18.66 17.96
N SER A 127 -16.29 -17.63 18.73
CA SER A 127 -17.68 -17.44 19.20
C SER A 127 -18.73 -17.42 18.06
N PRO A 128 -18.48 -16.80 16.89
CA PRO A 128 -19.46 -16.81 15.80
C PRO A 128 -19.72 -18.20 15.19
N VAL A 129 -18.79 -19.15 15.26
CA VAL A 129 -18.85 -20.45 14.56
C VAL A 129 -18.61 -21.66 15.47
N GLU A 130 -18.64 -21.50 16.79
CA GLU A 130 -18.38 -22.57 17.78
C GLU A 130 -19.17 -23.85 17.49
N GLY A 131 -20.48 -23.73 17.27
CA GLY A 131 -21.33 -24.90 16.97
C GLY A 131 -21.00 -25.58 15.63
N LEU A 132 -20.41 -24.86 14.67
CA LEU A 132 -19.96 -25.43 13.38
C LEU A 132 -18.61 -26.13 13.55
N ILE A 133 -17.72 -25.57 14.37
CA ILE A 133 -16.44 -26.19 14.71
C ILE A 133 -16.66 -27.52 15.43
N GLU A 134 -17.59 -27.57 16.38
CA GLU A 134 -17.96 -28.81 17.07
C GLU A 134 -18.52 -29.86 16.11
N ALA A 135 -19.34 -29.44 15.14
CA ALA A 135 -19.88 -30.33 14.11
C ALA A 135 -18.80 -30.87 13.17
N GLU A 136 -17.83 -30.03 12.79
CA GLU A 136 -16.71 -30.45 11.92
C GLU A 136 -15.75 -31.40 12.65
N GLU A 137 -15.50 -31.21 13.95
CA GLU A 137 -14.67 -32.11 14.77
C GLU A 137 -15.23 -33.54 14.85
N GLU A 138 -16.56 -33.71 14.77
CA GLU A 138 -17.17 -35.04 14.66
C GLU A 138 -16.82 -35.75 13.34
N GLY A 139 -16.43 -35.01 12.30
CA GLY A 139 -16.01 -35.50 10.98
C GLY A 139 -14.49 -35.54 10.76
N GLU A 140 -13.74 -34.57 11.31
CA GLU A 140 -12.28 -34.45 11.22
C GLU A 140 -11.66 -34.22 12.61
N GLU A 141 -11.08 -35.29 13.17
CA GLU A 141 -10.43 -35.26 14.49
C GLU A 141 -9.26 -34.24 14.52
N GLY A 142 -9.31 -33.31 15.46
CA GLY A 142 -8.27 -32.31 15.71
C GLY A 142 -8.51 -30.93 15.07
N TYR A 143 -9.67 -30.70 14.46
CA TYR A 143 -10.08 -29.44 13.87
C TYR A 143 -10.27 -28.31 14.92
N ALA A 144 -11.00 -28.59 16.00
CA ALA A 144 -11.15 -27.68 17.14
C ALA A 144 -9.78 -27.38 17.78
N GLU A 145 -8.94 -28.41 17.94
CA GLU A 145 -7.57 -28.24 18.48
C GLU A 145 -6.69 -27.38 17.56
N TRP A 146 -6.85 -27.49 16.24
CA TRP A 146 -6.15 -26.62 15.29
C TRP A 146 -6.59 -25.16 15.44
N TRP A 147 -7.90 -24.91 15.61
CA TRP A 147 -8.45 -23.57 15.76
C TRP A 147 -7.91 -22.89 17.03
N GLU A 148 -8.02 -23.57 18.17
CA GLU A 148 -7.53 -23.08 19.47
C GLU A 148 -6.03 -22.78 19.41
N ARG A 149 -5.22 -23.70 18.85
CA ARG A 149 -3.76 -23.49 18.71
C ARG A 149 -3.44 -22.29 17.82
N THR A 150 -4.24 -22.04 16.79
CA THR A 150 -4.06 -20.92 15.86
C THR A 150 -4.41 -19.59 16.56
N MET A 151 -5.54 -19.52 17.26
CA MET A 151 -5.93 -18.37 18.10
C MET A 151 -4.88 -18.08 19.17
N GLU A 152 -4.43 -19.10 19.91
CA GLU A 152 -3.43 -18.95 20.98
C GLU A 152 -2.09 -18.45 20.41
N ARG A 153 -1.69 -18.95 19.24
CA ARG A 153 -0.47 -18.50 18.55
C ARG A 153 -0.58 -17.03 18.10
N ALA A 154 -1.73 -16.62 17.56
CA ALA A 154 -1.98 -15.22 17.22
C ALA A 154 -1.92 -14.32 18.47
N GLY A 155 -2.60 -14.73 19.55
CA GLY A 155 -2.61 -14.02 20.83
C GLY A 155 -1.20 -13.86 21.43
N ARG A 156 -0.37 -14.90 21.43
CA ARG A 156 1.04 -14.81 21.89
C ARG A 156 1.86 -13.80 21.08
N LEU A 157 1.68 -13.78 19.75
CA LEU A 157 2.37 -12.81 18.90
C LEU A 157 1.90 -11.39 19.18
N LEU A 158 0.59 -11.15 19.32
CA LEU A 158 0.05 -9.83 19.66
C LEU A 158 0.49 -9.35 21.04
N GLU A 159 0.61 -10.24 22.03
CA GLU A 159 1.14 -9.91 23.35
C GLU A 159 2.61 -9.45 23.27
N GLU A 160 3.43 -10.08 22.43
CA GLU A 160 4.79 -9.61 22.18
C GLU A 160 4.84 -8.24 21.50
N VAL A 161 3.93 -7.98 20.55
CA VAL A 161 3.82 -6.66 19.89
C VAL A 161 3.40 -5.60 20.92
N LEU A 162 2.37 -5.89 21.73
CA LEU A 162 1.84 -4.96 22.74
C LEU A 162 2.88 -4.62 23.80
N ARG A 163 3.68 -5.59 24.24
CA ARG A 163 4.80 -5.34 25.16
C ARG A 163 5.79 -4.33 24.57
N GLY A 164 6.14 -4.48 23.29
CA GLY A 164 6.98 -3.50 22.58
C GLY A 164 6.31 -2.14 22.45
N ALA A 165 5.01 -2.11 22.18
CA ALA A 165 4.22 -0.87 22.08
C ALA A 165 4.20 -0.08 23.41
N ARG A 166 4.25 -0.78 24.55
CA ARG A 166 4.32 -0.21 25.90
C ARG A 166 5.72 0.19 26.36
N GLU A 167 6.77 -0.31 25.71
CA GLU A 167 8.13 0.14 25.98
C GLU A 167 8.27 1.63 25.62
N ARG A 168 9.13 2.33 26.36
CA ARG A 168 9.45 3.74 26.12
C ARG A 168 10.94 3.83 25.84
N VAL A 169 11.26 4.30 24.63
CA VAL A 169 12.62 4.34 24.09
C VAL A 169 12.95 5.76 23.67
N GLU A 170 14.08 6.29 24.14
CA GLU A 170 14.55 7.60 23.73
C GLU A 170 15.11 7.56 22.31
N GLY A 171 14.93 8.67 21.58
CA GLY A 171 15.37 8.80 20.21
C GLY A 171 15.53 10.26 19.76
N PRO A 172 15.70 10.47 18.44
CA PRO A 172 15.70 11.82 17.86
C PRO A 172 14.40 12.57 18.19
N SER A 173 14.40 13.88 18.06
CA SER A 173 13.16 14.67 18.16
C SER A 173 12.10 14.15 17.18
N TYR A 174 10.81 14.26 17.53
CA TYR A 174 9.72 13.83 16.63
C TYR A 174 9.78 14.51 15.28
N ARG A 175 10.22 15.76 15.23
CA ARG A 175 10.42 16.51 13.99
C ARG A 175 11.45 15.83 13.10
N ALA A 176 12.60 15.43 13.65
CA ALA A 176 13.65 14.75 12.92
C ALA A 176 13.22 13.34 12.50
N ALA A 177 12.56 12.59 13.38
CA ALA A 177 12.05 11.25 13.07
C ALA A 177 10.99 11.26 11.97
N LEU A 178 10.03 12.18 12.04
CA LEU A 178 8.99 12.34 11.03
C LEU A 178 9.57 12.72 9.67
N ALA A 179 10.53 13.66 9.63
CA ALA A 179 11.21 14.03 8.40
C ALA A 179 11.97 12.83 7.80
N ALA A 180 12.67 12.06 8.62
CA ALA A 180 13.40 10.87 8.20
C ALA A 180 12.48 9.77 7.65
N ALA A 181 11.38 9.47 8.34
CA ALA A 181 10.41 8.47 7.90
C ALA A 181 9.69 8.86 6.59
N LYS A 182 9.35 10.14 6.43
CA LYS A 182 8.81 10.68 5.18
C LYS A 182 9.83 10.60 4.04
N ALA A 183 11.08 10.98 4.30
CA ALA A 183 12.16 10.90 3.33
C ALA A 183 12.46 9.45 2.92
N ALA A 184 12.48 8.51 3.86
CA ALA A 184 12.62 7.08 3.58
C ALA A 184 11.51 6.58 2.65
N SER A 185 10.24 6.96 2.92
CA SER A 185 9.10 6.60 2.08
C SER A 185 9.21 7.17 0.66
N LYS A 186 9.67 8.42 0.52
CA LYS A 186 9.87 9.08 -0.77
C LYS A 186 11.04 8.48 -1.56
N LEU A 187 12.15 8.18 -0.90
CA LEU A 187 13.29 7.50 -1.51
C LEU A 187 12.91 6.08 -1.94
N ARG A 188 12.15 5.34 -1.13
CA ARG A 188 11.60 4.03 -1.50
C ARG A 188 10.80 4.14 -2.80
N GLU A 189 9.89 5.09 -2.90
CA GLU A 189 9.09 5.31 -4.12
C GLU A 189 9.96 5.64 -5.34
N ALA A 190 10.94 6.53 -5.20
CA ALA A 190 11.87 6.88 -6.28
C ALA A 190 12.71 5.68 -6.73
N LEU A 191 13.22 4.88 -5.79
CA LEU A 191 14.00 3.67 -6.06
C LEU A 191 13.15 2.57 -6.70
N GLU A 192 11.90 2.44 -6.27
CA GLU A 192 10.92 1.55 -6.89
C GLU A 192 10.64 1.93 -8.34
N ALA A 193 10.41 3.22 -8.59
CA ALA A 193 10.19 3.72 -9.94
C ALA A 193 11.41 3.47 -10.84
N LEU A 194 12.64 3.65 -10.32
CA LEU A 194 13.87 3.27 -11.03
C LEU A 194 13.99 1.77 -11.29
N CYS A 195 13.69 0.94 -10.28
CA CYS A 195 13.76 -0.52 -10.37
C CYS A 195 12.90 -1.07 -11.52
N TYR A 196 11.70 -0.50 -11.69
CA TYR A 196 10.75 -0.92 -12.74
C TYR A 196 10.80 -0.06 -14.00
N SER A 197 11.76 0.87 -14.10
CA SER A 197 11.98 1.65 -15.32
C SER A 197 12.76 0.84 -16.34
N ASP A 198 12.25 0.83 -17.56
CA ASP A 198 12.97 0.33 -18.73
C ASP A 198 13.73 1.48 -19.40
N PHE A 199 15.04 1.27 -19.57
CA PHE A 199 15.95 2.22 -20.19
C PHE A 199 16.57 1.58 -21.43
N ARG A 200 16.43 2.26 -22.58
CA ARG A 200 17.13 1.87 -23.81
C ARG A 200 18.65 1.97 -23.68
N ASP A 201 19.12 2.92 -22.87
CA ASP A 201 20.53 3.05 -22.53
C ASP A 201 20.92 1.91 -21.57
N ARG A 202 21.83 1.04 -22.03
CA ARG A 202 22.28 -0.14 -21.27
C ARG A 202 22.95 0.23 -19.95
N THR A 203 23.68 1.34 -19.90
CA THR A 203 24.36 1.82 -18.68
C THR A 203 23.33 2.24 -17.64
N LEU A 204 22.32 3.02 -18.04
CA LEU A 204 21.21 3.40 -17.16
C LEU A 204 20.37 2.19 -16.73
N SER A 205 20.15 1.22 -17.62
CA SER A 205 19.42 -0.02 -17.29
C SER A 205 20.14 -0.86 -16.23
N VAL A 206 21.46 -1.01 -16.34
CA VAL A 206 22.25 -1.74 -15.33
C VAL A 206 22.24 -0.99 -14.01
N ALA A 207 22.43 0.33 -14.04
CA ALA A 207 22.40 1.15 -12.84
C ALA A 207 21.02 1.11 -12.19
N SER A 208 19.92 1.27 -12.94
CA SER A 208 18.56 1.32 -12.38
C SER A 208 18.17 0.02 -11.65
N ARG A 209 18.65 -1.14 -12.10
CA ARG A 209 18.40 -2.43 -11.42
C ARG A 209 18.97 -2.51 -10.01
N ALA A 210 20.03 -1.76 -9.70
CA ALA A 210 20.54 -1.68 -8.33
C ALA A 210 19.52 -1.03 -7.37
N ALA A 211 18.60 -0.21 -7.90
CA ALA A 211 17.54 0.43 -7.10
C ALA A 211 16.57 -0.60 -6.50
N CYS A 212 16.40 -1.78 -7.12
CA CYS A 212 15.56 -2.84 -6.58
C CYS A 212 16.04 -3.34 -5.21
N VAL A 213 17.36 -3.41 -5.02
CA VAL A 213 17.98 -3.80 -3.75
C VAL A 213 17.95 -2.62 -2.77
N LEU A 214 18.28 -1.42 -3.25
CA LEU A 214 18.35 -0.22 -2.41
C LEU A 214 16.98 0.25 -1.89
N ARG A 215 15.89 -0.09 -2.59
CA ARG A 215 14.52 0.16 -2.10
C ARG A 215 14.30 -0.53 -0.74
N GLY A 216 14.74 -1.78 -0.57
CA GLY A 216 14.64 -2.50 0.69
C GLY A 216 15.46 -1.85 1.81
N LEU A 217 16.59 -1.24 1.48
CA LEU A 217 17.37 -0.47 2.46
C LEU A 217 16.63 0.80 2.92
N ALA A 218 15.89 1.47 2.04
CA ALA A 218 15.03 2.60 2.44
C ALA A 218 13.88 2.14 3.35
N GLU A 219 13.28 0.99 3.07
CA GLU A 219 12.23 0.36 3.89
C GLU A 219 12.70 0.02 5.31
N GLU A 220 13.94 -0.44 5.43
CA GLU A 220 14.57 -0.72 6.73
C GLU A 220 14.82 0.54 7.56
N VAL A 221 15.04 1.71 6.92
CA VAL A 221 15.18 2.98 7.64
C VAL A 221 13.88 3.36 8.32
N GLY A 222 12.75 3.33 7.62
CA GLY A 222 11.50 3.82 8.19
C GLY A 222 10.37 4.02 7.19
N GLY A 223 9.24 4.48 7.70
CA GLY A 223 8.07 4.76 6.90
C GLY A 223 6.97 5.48 7.69
N THR A 224 5.96 5.95 6.97
CA THR A 224 4.78 6.58 7.58
C THR A 224 3.50 5.99 7.01
N ALA A 225 2.45 5.92 7.83
CA ALA A 225 1.11 5.52 7.40
C ALA A 225 0.02 6.37 8.06
N ALA A 226 -1.05 6.67 7.32
CA ALA A 226 -2.23 7.32 7.87
C ALA A 226 -3.29 6.27 8.17
N VAL A 227 -3.53 6.00 9.46
CA VAL A 227 -4.42 4.93 9.98
C VAL A 227 -5.20 5.48 11.17
N GLY A 228 -6.49 5.17 11.29
CA GLY A 228 -7.32 5.66 12.40
C GLY A 228 -7.35 7.19 12.54
N GLY A 229 -7.22 7.94 11.43
CA GLY A 229 -7.13 9.40 11.45
C GLY A 229 -5.84 9.97 12.07
N ARG A 230 -4.82 9.14 12.29
CA ARG A 230 -3.51 9.51 12.83
C ARG A 230 -2.39 9.21 11.84
N LEU A 231 -1.31 9.97 11.93
CA LEU A 231 -0.08 9.69 11.18
C LEU A 231 0.85 8.84 12.04
N ARG A 232 1.04 7.57 11.68
CA ARG A 232 1.98 6.66 12.31
C ARG A 232 3.36 6.84 11.69
N VAL A 233 4.39 6.88 12.54
CA VAL A 233 5.78 7.13 12.16
C VAL A 233 6.63 5.97 12.68
N PHE A 234 7.46 5.39 11.81
CA PHE A 234 8.35 4.28 12.13
C PHE A 234 9.77 4.60 11.69
N LEU A 235 10.75 4.35 12.56
CA LEU A 235 12.15 4.65 12.28
C LEU A 235 13.10 3.66 12.97
N ASN A 236 14.11 3.25 12.22
CA ASN A 236 15.33 2.61 12.73
C ASN A 236 16.47 3.62 12.65
N PRO A 237 16.94 4.18 13.78
CA PRO A 237 18.06 5.12 13.81
C PRO A 237 19.37 4.53 13.29
N ARG A 238 19.48 3.19 13.31
CA ARG A 238 20.58 2.41 12.75
C ARG A 238 20.03 1.25 11.95
N VAL A 239 20.67 1.00 10.80
CA VAL A 239 20.29 -0.05 9.88
C VAL A 239 21.51 -0.89 9.56
N ARG A 240 21.32 -2.21 9.44
CA ARG A 240 22.38 -3.15 9.10
C ARG A 240 22.61 -3.16 7.60
N VAL A 241 23.80 -2.78 7.16
CA VAL A 241 24.16 -2.74 5.75
C VAL A 241 24.61 -4.12 5.29
N ARG A 242 23.83 -4.79 4.44
CA ARG A 242 24.16 -6.11 3.88
C ARG A 242 25.10 -6.00 2.69
N GLY A 243 25.77 -7.11 2.35
CA GLY A 243 26.69 -7.15 1.20
C GLY A 243 26.03 -6.80 -0.13
N GLU A 244 24.76 -7.19 -0.32
CA GLU A 244 23.98 -6.82 -1.50
C GLU A 244 23.73 -5.32 -1.62
N HIS A 245 23.60 -4.59 -0.49
CA HIS A 245 23.44 -3.14 -0.50
C HIS A 245 24.73 -2.47 -1.00
N VAL A 246 25.88 -2.89 -0.47
CA VAL A 246 27.21 -2.39 -0.88
C VAL A 246 27.46 -2.66 -2.37
N GLU A 247 27.17 -3.89 -2.81
CA GLU A 247 27.33 -4.31 -4.20
C GLU A 247 26.41 -3.53 -5.14
N ALA A 248 25.18 -3.22 -4.73
CA ALA A 248 24.25 -2.42 -5.52
C ALA A 248 24.81 -1.02 -5.83
N PHE A 249 25.37 -0.33 -4.85
CA PHE A 249 26.05 0.95 -5.07
C PHE A 249 27.25 0.83 -6.02
N LYS A 250 28.09 -0.19 -5.81
CA LYS A 250 29.29 -0.40 -6.64
C LYS A 250 28.94 -0.69 -8.09
N ARG A 251 28.01 -1.62 -8.35
CA ARG A 251 27.55 -1.96 -9.70
C ARG A 251 26.96 -0.76 -10.43
N ALA A 252 26.15 0.05 -9.75
CA ALA A 252 25.62 1.25 -10.35
C ALA A 252 26.74 2.26 -10.68
N GLY A 253 27.71 2.43 -9.78
CA GLY A 253 28.85 3.31 -10.02
C GLY A 253 29.76 2.85 -11.16
N GLU A 254 30.05 1.55 -11.22
CA GLU A 254 30.81 0.92 -12.31
C GLU A 254 30.10 1.10 -13.65
N ALA A 255 28.78 0.85 -13.70
CA ALA A 255 27.99 1.03 -14.91
C ALA A 255 28.05 2.48 -15.42
N LEU A 256 27.84 3.46 -14.53
CA LEU A 256 27.84 4.88 -14.87
C LEU A 256 29.24 5.48 -15.05
N GLY A 257 30.30 4.73 -14.71
CA GLY A 257 31.68 5.21 -14.77
C GLY A 257 32.01 6.31 -13.75
N ARG A 258 31.26 6.37 -12.63
CA ARG A 258 31.47 7.36 -11.56
C ARG A 258 31.07 6.80 -10.20
N ARG A 259 31.67 7.31 -9.12
CA ARG A 259 31.29 6.93 -7.76
C ARG A 259 29.85 7.33 -7.45
N ILE A 260 29.11 6.44 -6.81
CA ILE A 260 27.77 6.67 -6.25
C ILE A 260 27.79 6.22 -4.79
N GLY A 261 27.19 7.03 -3.91
CA GLY A 261 27.27 6.86 -2.46
C GLY A 261 28.60 7.39 -1.89
N PHE A 262 28.54 7.85 -0.65
CA PHE A 262 29.69 8.42 0.05
C PHE A 262 30.28 7.41 1.02
N VAL A 263 29.47 6.76 1.84
CA VAL A 263 29.94 5.90 2.95
C VAL A 263 29.58 4.44 2.72
N LEU A 264 28.33 4.17 2.37
CA LEU A 264 27.81 2.81 2.21
C LEU A 264 28.62 1.92 1.24
N PRO A 265 29.13 2.42 0.09
CA PRO A 265 29.91 1.59 -0.83
C PRO A 265 31.23 1.06 -0.23
N ASP A 266 31.74 1.74 0.80
CA ASP A 266 33.03 1.42 1.43
C ASP A 266 32.86 0.69 2.78
N LEU A 267 31.63 0.52 3.26
CA LEU A 267 31.37 -0.20 4.50
C LEU A 267 31.61 -1.70 4.36
N LYS A 268 32.04 -2.33 5.46
CA LYS A 268 32.13 -3.77 5.54
C LYS A 268 30.71 -4.37 5.58
N PRO A 269 30.43 -5.45 4.81
CA PRO A 269 29.15 -6.13 4.90
C PRO A 269 28.82 -6.55 6.34
N GLY A 270 27.61 -6.24 6.78
CA GLY A 270 27.11 -6.49 8.13
C GLY A 270 27.34 -5.36 9.12
N SER A 271 28.04 -4.28 8.75
CA SER A 271 28.18 -3.08 9.59
C SER A 271 26.84 -2.36 9.78
N GLU A 272 26.67 -1.68 10.92
CA GLU A 272 25.57 -0.75 11.14
C GLU A 272 25.92 0.64 10.59
N ALA A 273 24.95 1.27 9.93
CA ALA A 273 25.02 2.68 9.52
C ALA A 273 23.87 3.45 10.15
N SER A 274 24.08 4.72 10.48
CA SER A 274 22.98 5.57 10.95
C SER A 274 21.98 5.83 9.83
N ALA A 275 20.71 6.04 10.18
CA ALA A 275 19.67 6.43 9.25
C ALA A 275 20.07 7.64 8.40
N ALA A 276 20.76 8.62 9.01
CA ALA A 276 21.25 9.79 8.28
C ALA A 276 22.26 9.43 7.17
N ILE A 277 23.20 8.53 7.43
CA ILE A 277 24.15 8.05 6.41
C ILE A 277 23.39 7.35 5.28
N VAL A 278 22.45 6.48 5.63
CA VAL A 278 21.66 5.73 4.65
C VAL A 278 20.84 6.66 3.77
N LEU A 279 20.07 7.58 4.37
CA LEU A 279 19.26 8.55 3.64
C LEU A 279 20.10 9.43 2.72
N ASN A 280 21.28 9.88 3.18
CA ASN A 280 22.16 10.72 2.36
C ASN A 280 22.75 9.96 1.16
N ASP A 281 23.19 8.72 1.34
CA ASP A 281 23.74 7.91 0.25
C ASP A 281 22.64 7.48 -0.75
N LEU A 282 21.44 7.16 -0.28
CA LEU A 282 20.29 6.90 -1.15
C LEU A 282 19.85 8.17 -1.91
N ALA A 283 19.86 9.34 -1.26
CA ALA A 283 19.62 10.62 -1.94
C ALA A 283 20.67 10.87 -3.03
N ASN A 284 21.95 10.61 -2.74
CA ASN A 284 23.01 10.71 -3.74
C ASN A 284 22.78 9.75 -4.92
N TYR A 285 22.35 8.51 -4.65
CA TYR A 285 22.03 7.54 -5.68
C TYR A 285 20.96 8.05 -6.64
N VAL A 286 19.79 8.47 -6.12
CA VAL A 286 18.69 8.95 -6.98
C VAL A 286 19.06 10.25 -7.71
N HIS A 287 19.88 11.10 -7.10
CA HIS A 287 20.42 12.30 -7.73
C HIS A 287 21.32 11.97 -8.93
N VAL A 288 22.30 11.08 -8.75
CA VAL A 288 23.20 10.67 -9.84
C VAL A 288 22.40 10.02 -10.98
N MET A 289 21.40 9.19 -10.66
CA MET A 289 20.50 8.63 -11.67
C MET A 289 19.76 9.73 -12.43
N GLY A 290 19.20 10.72 -11.73
CA GLY A 290 18.53 11.88 -12.34
C GLY A 290 19.46 12.69 -13.24
N GLU A 291 20.69 12.96 -12.81
CA GLU A 291 21.70 13.65 -13.62
C GLU A 291 22.06 12.87 -14.89
N GLU A 292 22.33 11.56 -14.77
CA GLU A 292 22.72 10.73 -15.92
C GLU A 292 21.59 10.56 -16.93
N MET A 293 20.33 10.49 -16.45
CA MET A 293 19.17 10.54 -17.35
C MET A 293 19.13 11.82 -18.17
N VAL A 294 19.38 12.98 -17.54
CA VAL A 294 19.41 14.28 -18.24
C VAL A 294 20.55 14.34 -19.24
N LYS A 295 21.77 13.99 -18.82
CA LYS A 295 22.97 14.03 -19.69
C LYS A 295 22.82 13.15 -20.92
N ARG A 296 22.16 12.01 -20.79
CA ARG A 296 21.98 11.01 -21.86
C ARG A 296 20.72 11.23 -22.69
N GLY A 297 19.90 12.24 -22.36
CA GLY A 297 18.60 12.47 -22.99
C GLY A 297 17.65 11.28 -22.83
N ALA A 298 17.83 10.48 -21.78
CA ALA A 298 17.07 9.26 -21.58
C ALA A 298 15.68 9.58 -21.03
N ARG A 299 14.65 9.04 -21.69
CA ARG A 299 13.30 8.96 -21.14
C ARG A 299 13.12 7.55 -20.60
N ALA A 300 12.71 7.46 -19.33
CA ALA A 300 12.30 6.19 -18.74
C ALA A 300 10.86 5.90 -19.15
N THR A 301 10.61 4.70 -19.65
CA THR A 301 9.28 4.13 -19.77
C THR A 301 9.19 3.03 -18.72
N GLY A 302 8.23 3.10 -17.80
CA GLY A 302 8.18 2.16 -16.68
C GLY A 302 6.90 2.27 -15.88
N PHE A 303 6.48 1.17 -15.25
CA PHE A 303 5.28 1.11 -14.42
C PHE A 303 5.66 1.10 -12.95
N ARG A 304 5.02 1.93 -12.14
CA ARG A 304 5.03 1.80 -10.67
C ARG A 304 3.72 1.17 -10.21
N ARG A 305 3.78 0.34 -9.17
CA ARG A 305 2.59 -0.30 -8.61
C ARG A 305 2.19 0.39 -7.30
N ARG A 306 0.92 0.78 -7.17
CA ARG A 306 0.31 1.27 -5.94
C ARG A 306 -0.99 0.50 -5.71
N GLY A 307 -0.98 -0.40 -4.74
CA GLY A 307 -2.09 -1.34 -4.52
C GLY A 307 -2.36 -2.19 -5.77
N ARG A 308 -3.59 -2.12 -6.29
CA ARG A 308 -4.01 -2.77 -7.55
C ARG A 308 -3.70 -1.96 -8.82
N CYS A 309 -3.15 -0.74 -8.70
CA CYS A 309 -2.87 0.15 -9.82
C CYS A 309 -1.43 0.02 -10.34
N TYR A 310 -1.28 -0.20 -11.64
CA TYR A 310 -0.03 -0.12 -12.41
C TYR A 310 0.00 1.19 -13.18
N ILE A 311 0.88 2.11 -12.81
CA ILE A 311 0.90 3.47 -13.33
C ILE A 311 2.17 3.69 -14.13
N GLU A 312 2.03 3.95 -15.43
CA GLU A 312 3.15 4.33 -16.28
C GLU A 312 3.71 5.69 -15.82
N THR A 313 5.02 5.76 -15.75
CA THR A 313 5.73 6.96 -15.34
C THR A 313 5.47 8.10 -16.31
N GLY A 314 5.05 9.24 -15.78
CA GLY A 314 4.63 10.40 -16.59
C GLY A 314 3.15 10.40 -16.97
N SER A 315 2.35 9.44 -16.51
CA SER A 315 0.89 9.48 -16.69
C SER A 315 0.24 10.66 -15.96
N ASP A 316 -0.99 11.01 -16.37
CA ASP A 316 -1.76 12.09 -15.78
C ASP A 316 -2.06 11.84 -14.28
N ARG A 317 -1.77 12.86 -13.46
CA ARG A 317 -1.91 12.78 -12.00
C ARG A 317 -3.35 12.57 -11.53
N LEU A 318 -4.36 13.09 -12.24
CA LEU A 318 -5.75 12.90 -11.83
C LEU A 318 -6.23 11.47 -12.16
N LEU A 319 -5.74 10.89 -13.25
CA LEU A 319 -6.02 9.48 -13.56
C LEU A 319 -5.31 8.52 -12.59
N GLU A 320 -4.11 8.87 -12.14
CA GLU A 320 -3.47 8.18 -11.00
C GLU A 320 -4.35 8.26 -9.75
N GLU A 321 -4.75 9.46 -9.32
CA GLU A 321 -5.54 9.65 -8.11
C GLU A 321 -6.88 8.92 -8.20
N LEU A 322 -7.50 8.90 -9.38
CA LEU A 322 -8.71 8.12 -9.66
C LEU A 322 -8.47 6.62 -9.44
N CYS A 323 -7.41 6.07 -10.01
CA CYS A 323 -7.08 4.65 -9.84
C CYS A 323 -6.83 4.31 -8.37
N ILE A 324 -6.05 5.13 -7.67
CA ILE A 324 -5.74 4.93 -6.25
C ILE A 324 -7.00 5.06 -5.39
N ALA A 325 -7.88 6.02 -5.70
CA ALA A 325 -9.16 6.19 -5.01
C ALA A 325 -10.09 5.00 -5.22
N TRP A 326 -10.18 4.50 -6.46
CA TRP A 326 -10.89 3.27 -6.79
C TRP A 326 -10.37 2.08 -5.98
N ASP A 327 -9.06 1.85 -5.95
CA ASP A 327 -8.45 0.75 -5.21
C ASP A 327 -8.73 0.85 -3.70
N LYS A 328 -8.66 2.07 -3.15
CA LYS A 328 -8.98 2.35 -1.75
C LYS A 328 -10.45 2.07 -1.45
N ALA A 329 -11.38 2.57 -2.25
CA ALA A 329 -12.82 2.38 -2.05
C ALA A 329 -13.24 0.90 -2.21
N THR A 330 -12.65 0.21 -3.18
CA THR A 330 -12.78 -1.24 -3.35
C THR A 330 -12.28 -1.98 -2.11
N SER A 331 -11.13 -1.57 -1.56
CA SER A 331 -10.57 -2.19 -0.36
C SER A 331 -11.43 -1.97 0.90
N LEU A 332 -12.18 -0.87 0.98
CA LEU A 332 -13.13 -0.62 2.06
C LEU A 332 -14.40 -1.48 1.95
N SER A 333 -14.71 -1.96 0.75
CA SER A 333 -15.89 -2.78 0.47
C SER A 333 -15.50 -4.23 0.20
N ALA A 334 -14.30 -4.66 0.62
CA ALA A 334 -13.73 -5.94 0.20
C ALA A 334 -14.57 -7.16 0.62
N SER A 335 -15.31 -7.06 1.72
CA SER A 335 -16.26 -8.09 2.18
C SER A 335 -17.49 -8.24 1.26
N GLU A 336 -17.78 -7.25 0.41
CA GLU A 336 -18.87 -7.30 -0.56
C GLU A 336 -18.47 -8.03 -1.87
N TYR A 337 -17.22 -8.49 -2.00
CA TYR A 337 -16.69 -9.12 -3.22
C TYR A 337 -16.48 -10.62 -3.03
N ILE A 338 -16.87 -11.43 -4.02
CA ILE A 338 -16.43 -12.83 -4.07
C ILE A 338 -14.93 -12.91 -4.37
N ALA A 339 -14.25 -13.94 -3.85
CA ALA A 339 -12.80 -14.09 -3.92
C ALA A 339 -12.25 -14.05 -5.36
N ALA A 340 -12.98 -14.65 -6.32
CA ALA A 340 -12.59 -14.66 -7.73
C ALA A 340 -12.60 -13.25 -8.35
N ASP A 341 -13.56 -12.40 -7.99
CA ASP A 341 -13.61 -11.02 -8.46
C ASP A 341 -12.51 -10.18 -7.83
N ALA A 342 -12.35 -10.27 -6.51
CA ALA A 342 -11.34 -9.53 -5.77
C ALA A 342 -9.91 -9.77 -6.32
N GLN A 343 -9.61 -10.99 -6.76
CA GLN A 343 -8.32 -11.35 -7.38
C GLN A 343 -8.14 -10.80 -8.80
N ALA A 344 -9.22 -10.62 -9.56
CA ALA A 344 -9.16 -10.15 -10.94
C ALA A 344 -9.01 -8.62 -11.06
N LEU A 345 -9.34 -7.87 -10.00
CA LEU A 345 -9.30 -6.41 -9.99
C LEU A 345 -7.88 -5.88 -10.25
N SER A 346 -7.78 -5.00 -11.24
CA SER A 346 -6.52 -4.33 -11.56
C SER A 346 -6.75 -3.01 -12.28
N GLY A 347 -5.90 -2.02 -12.02
CA GLY A 347 -5.92 -0.74 -12.71
C GLY A 347 -4.63 -0.54 -13.50
N MET A 348 -4.71 0.07 -14.67
CA MET A 348 -3.59 0.43 -15.53
C MET A 348 -3.73 1.87 -15.98
N VAL A 349 -2.77 2.73 -15.65
CA VAL A 349 -2.76 4.13 -16.07
C VAL A 349 -1.59 4.34 -17.03
N ARG A 350 -1.87 4.87 -18.22
CA ARG A 350 -0.88 5.14 -19.28
C ARG A 350 -1.17 6.46 -19.95
N GLY A 351 -0.24 7.41 -19.83
CA GLY A 351 -0.40 8.76 -20.38
C GLY A 351 -1.72 9.39 -19.92
N ARG A 352 -2.66 9.56 -20.84
CA ARG A 352 -3.98 10.18 -20.62
C ARG A 352 -5.14 9.18 -20.55
N THR A 353 -4.86 7.90 -20.33
CA THR A 353 -5.88 6.85 -20.24
C THR A 353 -5.69 6.01 -18.99
N ALA A 354 -6.78 5.73 -18.27
CA ALA A 354 -6.85 4.72 -17.24
C ALA A 354 -7.77 3.58 -17.70
N GLN A 355 -7.33 2.34 -17.53
CA GLN A 355 -8.14 1.14 -17.74
C GLN A 355 -8.25 0.41 -16.41
N ILE A 356 -9.45 0.16 -15.96
CA ILE A 356 -9.74 -0.47 -14.67
C ILE A 356 -10.56 -1.72 -14.94
N ARG A 357 -10.05 -2.87 -14.51
CA ARG A 357 -10.79 -4.12 -14.49
C ARG A 357 -11.61 -4.18 -13.21
N LEU A 358 -12.93 -4.33 -13.39
CA LEU A 358 -13.93 -4.23 -12.33
C LEU A 358 -14.47 -5.60 -11.90
N GLY A 359 -14.08 -6.70 -12.55
CA GLY A 359 -14.46 -8.04 -12.10
C GLY A 359 -13.74 -9.15 -12.85
N ASN A 360 -14.06 -10.38 -12.52
CA ASN A 360 -13.58 -11.58 -13.19
C ASN A 360 -14.25 -11.76 -14.56
N ALA A 361 -15.45 -11.21 -14.74
CA ALA A 361 -16.26 -11.37 -15.94
C ALA A 361 -15.54 -10.78 -17.16
N ARG A 362 -15.71 -11.44 -18.31
CA ARG A 362 -15.02 -11.04 -19.54
C ARG A 362 -15.61 -9.73 -20.05
N GLY A 363 -14.81 -8.67 -19.96
CA GLY A 363 -15.19 -7.33 -20.42
C GLY A 363 -15.69 -6.41 -19.32
N HIS A 364 -15.80 -6.88 -18.07
CA HIS A 364 -16.20 -6.05 -16.93
C HIS A 364 -15.08 -5.09 -16.55
N ALA A 365 -15.11 -3.92 -17.16
CA ALA A 365 -14.03 -2.95 -17.10
C ALA A 365 -14.54 -1.54 -17.36
N ALA A 366 -13.73 -0.55 -16.98
CA ALA A 366 -13.90 0.84 -17.37
C ALA A 366 -12.64 1.34 -18.07
N GLU A 367 -12.83 2.18 -19.10
CA GLU A 367 -11.78 2.97 -19.72
C GLU A 367 -12.10 4.45 -19.52
N VAL A 368 -11.13 5.21 -18.99
CA VAL A 368 -11.25 6.63 -18.71
C VAL A 368 -10.17 7.37 -19.48
N GLU A 369 -10.58 8.15 -20.48
CA GLU A 369 -9.69 9.02 -21.26
C GLU A 369 -9.81 10.45 -20.77
N LYS A 370 -8.69 11.06 -20.36
CA LYS A 370 -8.68 12.46 -19.94
C LYS A 370 -8.64 13.40 -21.13
N LEU A 371 -9.66 14.24 -21.21
CA LEU A 371 -9.78 15.39 -22.11
C LEU A 371 -9.50 16.68 -21.32
N ASP A 372 -9.44 17.83 -21.98
CA ASP A 372 -9.17 19.08 -21.28
C ASP A 372 -10.31 19.45 -20.32
N GLY A 373 -10.03 19.31 -19.03
CA GLY A 373 -10.95 19.54 -17.90
C GLY A 373 -12.03 18.48 -17.71
N ARG A 374 -12.06 17.43 -18.53
CA ARG A 374 -13.08 16.38 -18.50
C ARG A 374 -12.48 15.00 -18.69
N ALA A 375 -13.28 13.97 -18.45
CA ALA A 375 -12.96 12.60 -18.80
C ALA A 375 -14.09 12.01 -19.64
N ARG A 376 -13.71 11.23 -20.65
CA ARG A 376 -14.64 10.33 -21.33
C ARG A 376 -14.49 8.96 -20.69
N LEU A 377 -15.55 8.48 -20.06
CA LEU A 377 -15.63 7.17 -19.43
C LEU A 377 -16.43 6.22 -20.34
N LYS A 378 -15.89 5.03 -20.55
CA LYS A 378 -16.60 3.90 -21.16
C LYS A 378 -16.65 2.79 -20.13
N TYR A 379 -17.84 2.46 -19.65
CA TYR A 379 -18.07 1.32 -18.76
C TYR A 379 -18.63 0.16 -19.59
N TYR A 380 -17.97 -0.99 -19.51
CA TYR A 380 -18.28 -2.18 -20.29
C TYR A 380 -18.93 -3.22 -19.39
N ASP A 381 -20.17 -3.57 -19.69
CA ASP A 381 -20.93 -4.59 -18.96
C ASP A 381 -22.06 -5.13 -19.85
N TYR A 382 -22.27 -6.45 -19.87
CA TYR A 382 -23.34 -7.06 -20.65
C TYR A 382 -24.69 -6.96 -19.95
N ASP A 383 -24.71 -6.80 -18.62
CA ASP A 383 -25.94 -6.69 -17.84
C ASP A 383 -26.52 -5.26 -17.94
N GLY A 384 -27.74 -5.16 -18.45
CA GLY A 384 -28.42 -3.88 -18.64
C GLY A 384 -28.87 -3.22 -17.33
N ASP A 385 -29.24 -4.02 -16.34
CA ASP A 385 -29.72 -3.52 -15.05
C ASP A 385 -28.53 -2.97 -14.24
N VAL A 386 -27.38 -3.65 -14.31
CA VAL A 386 -26.13 -3.13 -13.73
C VAL A 386 -25.69 -1.83 -14.41
N ARG A 387 -25.78 -1.73 -15.75
CA ARG A 387 -25.47 -0.48 -16.46
C ARG A 387 -26.38 0.67 -16.01
N ALA A 388 -27.68 0.43 -15.82
CA ALA A 388 -28.61 1.47 -15.35
C ALA A 388 -28.30 1.95 -13.91
N VAL A 389 -27.88 1.04 -13.03
CA VAL A 389 -27.44 1.44 -11.68
C VAL A 389 -26.11 2.20 -11.73
N MET A 390 -25.18 1.77 -12.56
CA MET A 390 -23.91 2.46 -12.74
C MET A 390 -24.08 3.86 -13.36
N GLU A 391 -25.02 4.03 -14.29
CA GLU A 391 -25.45 5.32 -14.81
C GLU A 391 -25.83 6.26 -13.66
N THR A 392 -26.78 5.83 -12.82
CA THR A 392 -27.23 6.62 -11.66
C THR A 392 -26.07 6.97 -10.72
N LEU A 393 -25.21 6.01 -10.38
CA LEU A 393 -24.07 6.24 -9.48
C LEU A 393 -23.05 7.24 -10.06
N LEU A 394 -22.77 7.14 -11.35
CA LEU A 394 -21.82 8.02 -12.04
C LEU A 394 -22.38 9.45 -12.15
N GLU A 395 -23.67 9.60 -12.44
CA GLU A 395 -24.32 10.91 -12.48
C GLU A 395 -24.41 11.54 -11.07
N ASP A 396 -24.86 10.80 -10.07
CA ASP A 396 -25.08 11.33 -8.72
C ASP A 396 -23.79 11.60 -7.94
N LEU A 397 -22.82 10.68 -7.98
CA LEU A 397 -21.60 10.78 -7.17
C LEU A 397 -20.50 11.56 -7.86
N ALA A 398 -20.36 11.38 -9.17
CA ALA A 398 -19.27 11.95 -9.96
C ALA A 398 -19.71 13.09 -10.87
N GLY A 399 -21.00 13.44 -10.92
CA GLY A 399 -21.51 14.53 -11.75
C GLY A 399 -21.32 14.27 -13.24
N CYS A 400 -21.28 13.01 -13.64
CA CYS A 400 -21.19 12.63 -15.05
C CYS A 400 -22.50 12.90 -15.79
N ALA A 401 -22.43 12.95 -17.11
CA ALA A 401 -23.59 12.81 -17.99
C ALA A 401 -23.40 11.53 -18.79
N CYS A 402 -24.33 10.59 -18.67
CA CYS A 402 -24.19 9.25 -19.23
C CYS A 402 -25.22 8.97 -20.33
N GLU A 403 -24.89 8.00 -21.18
CA GLU A 403 -25.76 7.48 -22.23
C GLU A 403 -25.49 5.98 -22.41
N ASP A 404 -26.50 5.14 -22.14
CA ASP A 404 -26.40 3.69 -22.39
C ASP A 404 -26.45 3.39 -23.90
N LYS A 405 -25.53 2.53 -24.36
CA LYS A 405 -25.43 2.01 -25.72
C LYS A 405 -25.58 0.48 -25.69
N PRO A 406 -26.83 -0.03 -25.57
CA PRO A 406 -27.09 -1.45 -25.41
C PRO A 406 -26.64 -2.30 -26.61
N GLU A 407 -26.50 -1.70 -27.80
CA GLU A 407 -26.00 -2.37 -29.00
C GLU A 407 -24.51 -2.77 -28.94
N VAL A 408 -23.73 -2.13 -28.08
CA VAL A 408 -22.28 -2.38 -27.91
C VAL A 408 -21.91 -2.65 -26.44
N PRO A 409 -22.84 -3.21 -25.65
CA PRO A 409 -22.91 -3.25 -24.17
C PRO A 409 -22.00 -2.26 -23.43
N VAL A 410 -22.18 -0.97 -23.69
CA VAL A 410 -21.35 0.10 -23.10
C VAL A 410 -22.20 1.24 -22.59
N LEU A 411 -21.90 1.68 -21.38
CA LEU A 411 -22.34 2.96 -20.86
C LEU A 411 -21.26 4.01 -21.14
N LEU A 412 -21.59 5.03 -21.94
CA LEU A 412 -20.70 6.13 -22.28
C LEU A 412 -21.01 7.33 -21.40
N CYS A 413 -20.01 7.86 -20.69
CA CYS A 413 -20.19 9.03 -19.86
C CYS A 413 -19.15 10.13 -20.14
N GLU A 414 -19.57 11.38 -20.03
CA GLU A 414 -18.68 12.53 -19.89
C GLU A 414 -18.68 13.01 -18.44
N CYS A 415 -17.53 12.98 -17.80
CA CYS A 415 -17.37 13.32 -16.38
C CYS A 415 -16.45 14.52 -16.18
N PRO A 416 -16.65 15.36 -15.15
CA PRO A 416 -15.64 16.32 -14.71
C PRO A 416 -14.33 15.62 -14.31
N LEU A 417 -13.18 16.21 -14.65
CA LEU A 417 -11.87 15.74 -14.16
C LEU A 417 -10.86 16.89 -14.13
N GLU A 418 -11.16 17.92 -13.36
CA GLU A 418 -10.30 19.11 -13.20
C GLU A 418 -9.50 19.07 -11.90
N SER A 419 -10.05 18.40 -10.89
CA SER A 419 -9.53 18.38 -9.54
C SER A 419 -9.28 16.96 -9.02
N ARG A 420 -8.55 16.88 -7.91
CA ARG A 420 -8.38 15.64 -7.16
C ARG A 420 -9.71 15.12 -6.61
N GLU A 421 -10.63 16.01 -6.25
CA GLU A 421 -11.93 15.63 -5.72
C GLU A 421 -12.76 14.90 -6.79
N ASP A 422 -12.76 15.39 -8.02
CA ASP A 422 -13.43 14.74 -9.16
C ASP A 422 -12.87 13.34 -9.40
N ALA A 423 -11.54 13.22 -9.38
CA ALA A 423 -10.86 11.93 -9.52
C ALA A 423 -11.27 10.93 -8.43
N VAL A 424 -11.37 11.39 -7.18
CA VAL A 424 -11.79 10.56 -6.04
C VAL A 424 -13.25 10.13 -6.17
N LYS A 425 -14.15 11.04 -6.52
CA LYS A 425 -15.58 10.75 -6.74
C LYS A 425 -15.79 9.73 -7.84
N LEU A 426 -15.12 9.92 -8.98
CA LEU A 426 -15.21 9.00 -10.12
C LEU A 426 -14.63 7.62 -9.78
N GLY A 427 -13.48 7.57 -9.09
CA GLY A 427 -12.91 6.30 -8.62
C GLY A 427 -13.82 5.57 -7.62
N ALA A 428 -14.47 6.30 -6.71
CA ALA A 428 -15.41 5.74 -5.75
C ALA A 428 -16.67 5.18 -6.43
N ALA A 429 -17.24 5.88 -7.41
CA ALA A 429 -18.38 5.38 -8.18
C ALA A 429 -18.04 4.05 -8.89
N LEU A 430 -16.89 3.99 -9.56
CA LEU A 430 -16.43 2.77 -10.24
C LEU A 430 -16.17 1.60 -9.28
N SER A 431 -15.82 1.85 -8.02
CA SER A 431 -15.58 0.78 -7.04
C SER A 431 -16.83 0.03 -6.60
N ARG A 432 -18.02 0.48 -7.01
CA ARG A 432 -19.31 -0.17 -6.71
C ARG A 432 -19.78 -1.13 -7.80
N ALA A 433 -19.16 -1.10 -8.98
CA ALA A 433 -19.63 -1.86 -10.14
C ALA A 433 -19.85 -3.36 -9.84
N THR A 434 -18.86 -4.00 -9.22
CA THR A 434 -18.90 -5.43 -8.88
C THR A 434 -19.89 -5.75 -7.77
N THR A 435 -20.02 -4.86 -6.79
CA THR A 435 -20.92 -5.13 -5.65
C THR A 435 -22.38 -4.89 -6.03
N MET A 436 -22.64 -4.09 -7.07
CA MET A 436 -23.99 -3.98 -7.65
C MET A 436 -24.37 -5.23 -8.46
N ASP A 437 -23.43 -5.82 -9.19
CA ASP A 437 -23.62 -7.07 -9.94
C ASP A 437 -24.12 -8.20 -9.01
N ILE A 438 -23.54 -8.29 -7.80
CA ILE A 438 -23.93 -9.27 -6.77
C ILE A 438 -25.30 -8.97 -6.13
N ARG A 439 -25.70 -7.69 -6.03
CA ARG A 439 -26.93 -7.27 -5.32
C ARG A 439 -28.19 -7.24 -6.19
N ILE A 440 -28.02 -7.21 -7.50
CA ILE A 440 -29.12 -7.13 -8.47
C ILE A 440 -29.51 -8.54 -8.99
N MET A 441 -28.58 -9.50 -8.93
CA MET A 441 -28.89 -10.94 -9.02
C MET A 441 -29.72 -11.40 -7.83
#